data_AF-A0A7C3LYT7-F1
#
_entry.id   AF-A0A7C3LYT7-F1
#
_cell.length_a   1.000
_cell.length_b   1.000
_cell.length_c   1.000
_cell.angle_alpha   90.00
_cell.angle_beta   90.00
_cell.angle_gamma   90.00
#
_symmetry.space_group_name_H-M   'P 1'
#
loop_
_entity.id
_entity.type
_entity.pdbx_description
1 polymer ?
#
loop_
_entity_poly.entity_id
_entity_poly.type
_entity_poly.pdbx_seq_one_letter_code
_entity_poly.pdbx_strand_id
1 'polypeptide(L)'
;MEPLDKTPWRFIFPGVGQVVDSDSLQDALRQAPHILVTSYAQPDVVLRDVGGLEAEGQMPPTNYIANYADKLLLISASQKPEGDSLRITLRWYCTAPVTQETSVFVHLYDSENRLAAQADGYPLLNMARMVSWRPGDMWRDIRFLALPEDETSGRYILKIGLYPIAGGPRLSAFSPTGERFVDDAVPITTLELPLDPRERNEH
;
A
#
# COMPACT_ATOMS: atom_id res chain seq x y z
N MET A 1 -42.94 -28.48 18.66
CA MET A 1 -41.92 -27.52 18.19
C MET A 1 -40.73 -28.34 17.75
N GLU A 2 -40.54 -28.52 16.45
CA GLU A 2 -39.32 -29.15 15.91
C GLU A 2 -38.13 -28.19 16.06
N PRO A 3 -36.92 -28.72 16.31
CA PRO A 3 -35.72 -27.89 16.38
C PRO A 3 -35.34 -27.38 14.99
N LEU A 4 -35.06 -26.09 14.88
CA LEU A 4 -34.49 -25.46 13.68
C LEU A 4 -33.18 -26.16 13.30
N ASP A 5 -33.10 -26.57 12.03
CA ASP A 5 -31.92 -27.11 11.39
C ASP A 5 -30.73 -26.14 11.57
N LYS A 6 -29.64 -26.63 12.19
CA LYS A 6 -28.39 -25.90 12.45
C LYS A 6 -27.33 -26.16 11.37
N THR A 7 -27.73 -26.46 10.15
CA THR A 7 -26.75 -26.57 9.05
C THR A 7 -26.08 -25.21 8.86
N PRO A 8 -24.73 -25.11 8.93
CA PRO A 8 -24.05 -23.83 8.73
C PRO A 8 -24.33 -23.33 7.31
N TRP A 9 -24.95 -22.16 7.21
CA TRP A 9 -25.18 -21.47 5.95
C TRP A 9 -23.84 -21.20 5.27
N ARG A 10 -23.58 -21.91 4.17
CA ARG A 10 -22.39 -21.69 3.35
C ARG A 10 -22.72 -20.59 2.34
N PHE A 11 -22.33 -19.35 2.64
CA PHE A 11 -22.34 -18.29 1.64
C PHE A 11 -21.33 -18.66 0.55
N ILE A 12 -21.83 -19.05 -0.62
CA ILE A 12 -21.04 -19.14 -1.83
C ILE A 12 -21.20 -17.78 -2.50
N PHE A 13 -20.12 -17.02 -2.61
CA PHE A 13 -20.05 -15.87 -3.50
C PHE A 13 -19.45 -16.37 -4.82
N PRO A 14 -20.25 -16.90 -5.78
CA PRO A 14 -19.70 -17.22 -7.08
C PRO A 14 -19.26 -15.91 -7.72
N GLY A 15 -17.95 -15.68 -7.78
CA GLY A 15 -17.41 -14.55 -8.52
C GLY A 15 -17.89 -14.66 -9.96
N VAL A 16 -18.69 -13.69 -10.41
CA VAL A 16 -19.07 -13.57 -11.81
C VAL A 16 -17.98 -12.78 -12.51
N GLY A 17 -17.22 -13.43 -13.39
CA GLY A 17 -16.13 -12.77 -14.10
C GLY A 17 -15.17 -13.76 -14.77
N GLN A 18 -14.24 -13.22 -15.54
CA GLN A 18 -13.15 -13.99 -16.12
C GLN A 18 -12.16 -14.34 -15.01
N VAL A 19 -11.83 -15.64 -14.88
CA VAL A 19 -10.69 -16.07 -14.07
C VAL A 19 -9.43 -15.77 -14.86
N VAL A 20 -8.55 -14.94 -14.29
CA VAL A 20 -7.25 -14.59 -14.86
C VAL A 20 -6.13 -15.03 -13.92
N ASP A 21 -5.02 -15.48 -14.49
CA ASP A 21 -3.79 -15.73 -13.73
C ASP A 21 -3.08 -14.40 -13.36
N SER A 22 -2.03 -14.49 -12.55
CA SER A 22 -1.29 -13.33 -12.05
C SER A 22 -0.64 -12.48 -13.15
N ASP A 23 -0.16 -13.11 -14.22
CA ASP A 23 0.52 -12.42 -15.33
C ASP A 23 -0.52 -11.70 -16.20
N SER A 24 -1.58 -12.42 -16.60
CA SER A 24 -2.71 -11.86 -17.35
C SER A 24 -3.42 -10.73 -16.60
N LEU A 25 -3.46 -10.80 -15.26
CA LEU A 25 -4.00 -9.74 -14.43
C LEU A 25 -3.23 -8.43 -14.62
N GLN A 26 -1.90 -8.47 -14.78
CA GLN A 26 -1.09 -7.24 -14.86
C GLN A 26 -1.49 -6.37 -16.05
N ASP A 27 -1.77 -6.96 -17.21
CA ASP A 27 -2.24 -6.22 -18.39
C ASP A 27 -3.64 -5.64 -18.18
N ALA A 28 -4.53 -6.38 -17.50
CA ALA A 28 -5.87 -5.91 -17.17
C ALA A 28 -5.84 -4.70 -16.21
N LEU A 29 -4.94 -4.68 -15.22
CA LEU A 29 -4.80 -3.55 -14.30
C LEU A 29 -4.45 -2.24 -15.01
N ARG A 30 -3.72 -2.31 -16.12
CA ARG A 30 -3.36 -1.12 -16.91
C ARG A 30 -4.54 -0.47 -17.61
N GLN A 31 -5.61 -1.25 -17.87
CA GLN A 31 -6.81 -0.76 -18.54
C GLN A 31 -7.83 -0.14 -17.58
N ALA A 32 -7.56 -0.18 -16.26
CA ALA A 32 -8.47 0.27 -15.22
C ALA A 32 -7.82 1.39 -14.38
N PRO A 33 -8.36 2.63 -14.41
CA PRO A 33 -7.83 3.72 -13.60
C PRO A 33 -8.10 3.55 -12.10
N HIS A 34 -9.11 2.73 -11.75
CA HIS A 34 -9.47 2.38 -10.37
C HIS A 34 -9.62 0.86 -10.25
N ILE A 35 -8.96 0.30 -9.25
CA ILE A 35 -9.05 -1.11 -8.89
C ILE A 35 -9.73 -1.18 -7.52
N LEU A 36 -10.83 -1.92 -7.46
CA LEU A 36 -11.57 -2.16 -6.23
C LEU A 36 -11.29 -3.60 -5.75
N VAL A 37 -10.79 -3.74 -4.53
CA VAL A 37 -10.61 -5.05 -3.89
C VAL A 37 -11.69 -5.26 -2.86
N THR A 38 -12.31 -6.45 -2.89
CA THR A 38 -13.29 -6.85 -1.89
C THR A 38 -12.57 -7.28 -0.61
N SER A 39 -12.93 -6.65 0.50
CA SER A 39 -12.44 -6.97 1.84
C SER A 39 -13.62 -7.46 2.69
N TYR A 40 -13.41 -8.58 3.38
CA TYR A 40 -14.40 -9.19 4.26
C TYR A 40 -14.06 -8.79 5.70
N ALA A 41 -14.65 -7.69 6.17
CA ALA A 41 -14.56 -7.22 7.54
C ALA A 41 -15.91 -7.49 8.19
N GLN A 42 -16.09 -8.66 8.82
CA GLN A 42 -17.39 -9.07 9.37
C GLN A 42 -18.01 -7.95 10.24
N PRO A 43 -19.31 -7.61 10.07
CA PRO A 43 -20.31 -8.27 9.22
C PRO A 43 -20.34 -7.81 7.75
N ASP A 44 -19.50 -6.84 7.36
CA ASP A 44 -19.61 -6.13 6.10
C ASP A 44 -18.68 -6.66 5.00
N VAL A 45 -19.18 -6.58 3.76
CA VAL A 45 -18.37 -6.71 2.55
C VAL A 45 -18.07 -5.30 2.07
N VAL A 46 -16.80 -4.91 2.13
CA VAL A 46 -16.36 -3.55 1.77
C VAL A 46 -15.57 -3.62 0.47
N LEU A 47 -15.92 -2.77 -0.49
CA LEU A 47 -15.10 -2.52 -1.67
C LEU A 47 -14.11 -1.40 -1.35
N ARG A 48 -12.81 -1.69 -1.44
CA ARG A 48 -11.74 -0.72 -1.20
C ARG A 48 -11.11 -0.29 -2.52
N ASP A 49 -11.13 1.00 -2.82
CA ASP A 49 -10.26 1.56 -3.88
C ASP A 49 -8.80 1.42 -3.43
N VAL A 50 -8.06 0.58 -4.15
CA VAL A 50 -6.64 0.30 -3.90
C VAL A 50 -5.72 1.09 -4.84
N GLY A 51 -6.29 1.93 -5.70
CA GLY A 51 -5.56 2.75 -6.66
C GLY A 51 -5.61 2.21 -8.08
N GLY A 52 -4.57 2.48 -8.88
CA GLY A 52 -4.52 2.16 -10.31
C GLY A 52 -3.44 2.92 -11.07
N LEU A 53 -3.32 2.62 -12.36
CA LEU A 53 -2.44 3.35 -13.28
C LEU A 53 -3.07 4.72 -13.59
N GLU A 54 -2.41 5.80 -13.18
CA GLU A 54 -2.90 7.17 -13.39
C GLU A 54 -2.49 7.72 -14.76
N ALA A 55 -1.29 7.39 -15.24
CA ALA A 55 -0.79 7.84 -16.54
C ALA A 55 0.35 6.94 -17.07
N GLU A 56 0.52 6.92 -18.39
CA GLU A 56 1.58 6.18 -19.10
C GLU A 56 2.49 7.12 -19.87
N GLY A 57 3.74 6.70 -20.13
CA GLY A 57 4.68 7.42 -21.00
C GLY A 57 5.00 8.84 -20.55
N GLN A 58 4.87 9.12 -19.25
CA GLN A 58 5.15 10.43 -18.69
C GLN A 58 6.66 10.69 -18.65
N MET A 59 7.04 11.97 -18.64
CA MET A 59 8.42 12.34 -18.32
C MET A 59 8.67 12.20 -16.81
N PRO A 60 9.92 11.95 -16.39
CA PRO A 60 10.25 11.86 -14.97
C PRO A 60 9.83 13.12 -14.21
N PRO A 61 9.11 13.00 -13.08
CA PRO A 61 8.76 14.14 -12.25
C PRO A 61 10.01 14.74 -11.60
N THR A 62 10.04 16.06 -11.48
CA THR A 62 11.12 16.78 -10.78
C THR A 62 10.91 16.84 -9.26
N ASN A 63 9.66 16.78 -8.81
CA ASN A 63 9.30 16.73 -7.41
C ASN A 63 8.98 15.29 -7.00
N TYR A 64 9.78 14.73 -6.09
CA TYR A 64 9.59 13.41 -5.51
C TYR A 64 10.16 13.39 -4.10
N ILE A 65 9.73 12.42 -3.29
CA ILE A 65 10.21 12.22 -1.91
C ILE A 65 11.47 11.36 -1.91
N ALA A 66 11.49 10.28 -2.68
CA ALA A 66 12.61 9.35 -2.73
C ALA A 66 12.78 8.65 -4.07
N ASN A 67 14.03 8.37 -4.43
CA ASN A 67 14.42 7.49 -5.53
C ASN A 67 14.90 6.14 -4.94
N TYR A 68 14.25 5.05 -5.35
CA TYR A 68 14.61 3.69 -4.97
C TYR A 68 15.35 2.99 -6.12
N ALA A 69 16.61 2.64 -5.85
CA ALA A 69 17.49 1.87 -6.73
C ALA A 69 17.54 2.37 -8.19
N ASP A 70 17.35 3.67 -8.42
CA ASP A 70 17.28 4.32 -9.74
C ASP A 70 16.17 3.80 -10.67
N LYS A 71 15.19 3.08 -10.11
CA LYS A 71 14.09 2.43 -10.86
C LYS A 71 12.71 2.98 -10.54
N LEU A 72 12.52 3.50 -9.33
CA LEU A 72 11.21 3.93 -8.85
C LEU A 72 11.35 5.22 -8.07
N LEU A 73 10.51 6.21 -8.39
CA LEU A 73 10.36 7.41 -7.60
C LEU A 73 9.08 7.30 -6.76
N LEU A 74 9.18 7.52 -5.46
CA LEU A 74 8.03 7.86 -4.62
C LEU A 74 7.77 9.36 -4.80
N ILE A 75 6.75 9.71 -5.58
CA ILE A 75 6.40 11.09 -5.92
C ILE A 75 5.79 11.79 -4.71
N SER A 76 4.81 11.14 -4.08
CA SER A 76 4.10 11.66 -2.92
C SER A 76 3.60 10.51 -2.05
N ALA A 77 3.51 10.77 -0.74
CA ALA A 77 2.85 9.90 0.22
C ALA A 77 1.96 10.76 1.12
N SER A 78 0.71 10.34 1.30
CA SER A 78 -0.22 10.96 2.25
C SER A 78 -0.91 9.88 3.07
N GLN A 79 -1.38 10.28 4.26
CA GLN A 79 -2.13 9.41 5.14
C GLN A 79 -3.40 10.13 5.59
N LYS A 80 -4.49 9.38 5.75
CA LYS A 80 -5.73 9.85 6.36
C LYS A 80 -6.27 8.75 7.29
N PRO A 81 -6.77 9.07 8.49
CA PRO A 81 -7.46 8.09 9.31
C PRO A 81 -8.72 7.54 8.64
N GLU A 82 -8.99 6.26 8.84
CA GLU A 82 -10.15 5.54 8.31
C GLU A 82 -10.54 4.46 9.34
N GLY A 83 -11.48 4.81 10.24
CA GLY A 83 -11.84 3.96 11.38
C GLY A 83 -10.64 3.67 12.29
N ASP A 84 -10.32 2.39 12.46
CA ASP A 84 -9.18 1.88 13.25
C ASP A 84 -7.91 1.67 12.42
N SER A 85 -7.86 2.30 11.24
CA SER A 85 -6.74 2.19 10.32
C SER A 85 -6.32 3.55 9.78
N LEU A 86 -5.13 3.59 9.17
CA LEU A 86 -4.71 4.68 8.30
C LEU A 86 -4.83 4.23 6.86
N ARG A 87 -5.50 5.03 6.04
CA ARG A 87 -5.43 4.96 4.59
C ARG A 87 -4.21 5.73 4.11
N ILE A 88 -3.23 5.02 3.58
CA ILE A 88 -2.02 5.59 3.00
C ILE A 88 -2.16 5.61 1.47
N THR A 89 -1.97 6.78 0.85
CA THR A 89 -1.94 6.92 -0.61
C THR A 89 -0.53 7.24 -1.06
N LEU A 90 0.03 6.37 -1.90
CA LEU A 90 1.37 6.48 -2.48
C LEU A 90 1.24 6.74 -3.97
N ARG A 91 2.04 7.66 -4.50
CA ARG A 91 2.20 7.83 -5.94
C ARG A 91 3.60 7.47 -6.35
N TRP A 92 3.69 6.57 -7.31
CA TRP A 92 4.94 6.03 -7.82
C TRP A 92 5.13 6.43 -9.27
N TYR A 93 6.38 6.68 -9.65
CA TYR A 93 6.78 6.79 -11.05
C TYR A 93 7.86 5.75 -11.36
N CYS A 94 7.69 4.98 -12.43
CA CYS A 94 8.67 4.00 -12.88
C CYS A 94 9.70 4.65 -13.81
N THR A 95 10.95 4.78 -13.38
CA THR A 95 12.03 5.38 -14.19
C THR A 95 12.69 4.35 -15.11
N ALA A 96 12.77 3.09 -14.68
CA ALA A 96 13.44 2.03 -15.40
C ALA A 96 12.83 0.65 -15.05
N PRO A 97 13.00 -0.38 -15.91
CA PRO A 97 12.42 -1.69 -15.66
C PRO A 97 12.82 -2.28 -14.31
N VAL A 98 11.81 -2.66 -13.53
CA VAL A 98 11.98 -3.42 -12.29
C VAL A 98 12.15 -4.89 -12.67
N THR A 99 13.25 -5.50 -12.22
CA THR A 99 13.67 -6.84 -12.65
C THR A 99 13.52 -7.89 -11.55
N GLN A 100 13.01 -7.49 -10.39
CA GLN A 100 12.86 -8.34 -9.22
C GLN A 100 11.50 -8.10 -8.56
N GLU A 101 10.87 -9.17 -8.11
CA GLU A 101 9.66 -9.11 -7.29
C GLU A 101 9.92 -8.27 -6.04
N THR A 102 9.21 -7.15 -5.93
CA THR A 102 9.46 -6.11 -4.93
C THR A 102 8.18 -5.87 -4.14
N SER A 103 8.32 -5.88 -2.81
CA SER A 103 7.27 -5.54 -1.86
C SER A 103 7.45 -4.10 -1.40
N VAL A 104 6.33 -3.39 -1.22
CA VAL A 104 6.28 -2.13 -0.49
C VAL A 104 6.09 -2.46 0.98
N PHE A 105 6.89 -1.86 1.84
CA PHE A 105 6.59 -1.83 3.27
C PHE A 105 6.06 -0.47 3.69
N VAL A 106 5.05 -0.49 4.54
CA VAL A 106 4.58 0.69 5.27
C VAL A 106 4.63 0.34 6.74
N HIS A 107 5.59 0.93 7.44
CA HIS A 107 5.88 0.59 8.84
C HIS A 107 5.61 1.78 9.74
N LEU A 108 4.99 1.52 10.89
CA LEU A 108 4.84 2.48 11.96
C LEU A 108 5.78 2.09 13.10
N TYR A 109 6.69 2.99 13.45
CA TYR A 109 7.65 2.80 14.53
C TYR A 109 7.32 3.69 15.71
N ASP A 110 7.44 3.17 16.94
CA ASP A 110 7.29 3.96 18.16
C ASP A 110 8.55 4.78 18.50
N SER A 111 8.52 5.52 19.62
CA SER A 111 9.64 6.34 20.09
C SER A 111 10.90 5.54 20.47
N GLU A 112 10.76 4.23 20.70
CA GLU A 112 11.87 3.31 20.97
C GLU A 112 12.35 2.61 19.68
N ASN A 113 11.86 3.03 18.51
CA ASN A 113 12.13 2.46 17.19
C ASN A 113 11.70 0.98 17.08
N ARG A 114 10.70 0.56 17.87
CA ARG A 114 10.05 -0.76 17.74
C ARG A 114 8.93 -0.68 16.71
N LEU A 115 8.76 -1.74 15.93
CA LEU A 115 7.69 -1.84 14.94
C LEU A 115 6.35 -2.03 15.67
N ALA A 116 5.47 -1.05 15.56
CA ALA A 116 4.15 -1.04 16.18
C ALA A 116 3.06 -1.58 15.24
N ALA A 117 3.15 -1.25 13.95
CA ALA A 117 2.23 -1.75 12.92
C ALA A 117 2.93 -1.81 11.56
N GLN A 118 2.43 -2.66 10.66
CA GLN A 118 2.96 -2.78 9.29
C GLN A 118 1.87 -3.15 8.26
N ALA A 119 2.08 -2.76 7.01
CA ALA A 119 1.23 -3.09 5.88
C ALA A 119 2.07 -3.37 4.62
N ASP A 120 2.57 -4.60 4.54
CA ASP A 120 3.53 -5.03 3.53
C ASP A 120 2.87 -5.81 2.38
N GLY A 121 3.48 -5.75 1.20
CA GLY A 121 3.09 -6.58 0.06
C GLY A 121 3.26 -5.87 -1.28
N TYR A 122 2.78 -6.50 -2.35
CA TYR A 122 2.79 -5.85 -3.65
C TYR A 122 1.85 -4.61 -3.67
N PRO A 123 2.12 -3.63 -4.54
CA PRO A 123 1.20 -2.54 -4.85
C PRO A 123 -0.25 -2.99 -5.09
N LEU A 124 -1.18 -2.07 -4.84
CA LEU A 124 -2.62 -2.24 -5.07
C LEU A 124 -3.17 -3.42 -4.28
N LEU A 125 -2.81 -3.49 -2.98
CA LEU A 125 -3.22 -4.54 -2.05
C LEU A 125 -2.96 -5.96 -2.59
N ASN A 126 -1.73 -6.19 -3.05
CA ASN A 126 -1.24 -7.42 -3.65
C ASN A 126 -1.64 -7.71 -5.10
N MET A 127 -2.29 -6.78 -5.81
CA MET A 127 -2.74 -7.03 -7.18
C MET A 127 -1.68 -6.73 -8.25
N ALA A 128 -0.86 -5.69 -8.05
CA ALA A 128 0.10 -5.22 -9.07
C ALA A 128 1.54 -5.55 -8.71
N ARG A 129 2.22 -6.29 -9.58
CA ARG A 129 3.65 -6.62 -9.43
C ARG A 129 4.48 -5.54 -10.12
N MET A 130 5.41 -4.91 -9.40
CA MET A 130 6.24 -3.83 -9.97
C MET A 130 7.08 -4.27 -11.18
N VAL A 131 7.37 -5.56 -11.33
CA VAL A 131 8.07 -6.11 -12.52
C VAL A 131 7.27 -5.93 -13.82
N SER A 132 5.96 -5.71 -13.75
CA SER A 132 5.11 -5.43 -14.90
C SER A 132 5.02 -3.94 -15.25
N TRP A 133 5.56 -3.06 -14.38
CA TRP A 133 5.52 -1.62 -14.58
C TRP A 133 6.49 -1.21 -15.69
N ARG A 134 6.06 -0.28 -16.53
CA ARG A 134 6.81 0.21 -17.68
C ARG A 134 7.44 1.56 -17.34
N PRO A 135 8.63 1.88 -17.87
CA PRO A 135 9.20 3.22 -17.72
C PRO A 135 8.22 4.29 -18.22
N GLY A 136 8.04 5.35 -17.44
CA GLY A 136 7.06 6.40 -17.70
C GLY A 136 5.68 6.17 -17.08
N ASP A 137 5.44 5.02 -16.45
CA ASP A 137 4.18 4.78 -15.73
C ASP A 137 4.11 5.61 -14.44
N MET A 138 2.92 6.13 -14.15
CA MET A 138 2.55 6.72 -12.87
C MET A 138 1.45 5.88 -12.22
N TRP A 139 1.73 5.29 -11.06
CA TRP A 139 0.80 4.44 -10.32
C TRP A 139 0.40 5.08 -9.00
N ARG A 140 -0.91 5.08 -8.71
CA ARG A 140 -1.44 5.37 -7.37
C ARG A 140 -1.63 4.06 -6.63
N ASP A 141 -0.97 3.88 -5.50
CA ASP A 141 -1.05 2.71 -4.64
C ASP A 141 -1.65 3.07 -3.28
N ILE A 142 -2.80 2.49 -2.96
CA ILE A 142 -3.50 2.76 -1.71
C ILE A 142 -3.39 1.56 -0.78
N ARG A 143 -2.90 1.81 0.43
CA ARG A 143 -2.62 0.81 1.45
C ARG A 143 -3.36 1.16 2.73
N PHE A 144 -3.68 0.14 3.52
CA PHE A 144 -4.39 0.29 4.79
C PHE A 144 -3.53 -0.29 5.90
N LEU A 145 -3.19 0.55 6.87
CA LEU A 145 -2.40 0.16 8.04
C LEU A 145 -3.31 0.13 9.26
N ALA A 146 -3.59 -1.06 9.78
CA ALA A 146 -4.31 -1.19 11.05
C ALA A 146 -3.49 -0.57 12.18
N LEU A 147 -4.10 0.29 12.99
CA LEU A 147 -3.46 0.86 14.16
C LEU A 147 -3.50 -0.14 15.32
N PRO A 148 -2.51 -0.12 16.24
CA PRO A 148 -2.52 -1.00 17.41
C PRO A 148 -3.73 -0.72 18.29
N GLU A 149 -4.50 -1.73 18.71
CA GLU A 149 -5.71 -1.56 19.53
C GLU A 149 -5.46 -0.79 20.84
N ASP A 150 -4.30 -1.01 21.46
CA ASP A 150 -3.93 -0.38 22.74
C ASP A 150 -3.54 1.10 22.57
N GLU A 151 -3.38 1.60 21.33
CA GLU A 151 -2.96 2.97 20.93
C GLU A 151 -2.13 3.69 21.99
N THR A 152 -1.06 3.01 22.47
CA THR A 152 -0.22 3.52 23.55
C THR A 152 0.16 4.95 23.24
N SER A 153 -0.23 5.87 24.11
CA SER A 153 -0.16 7.27 23.74
C SER A 153 1.28 7.70 23.53
N GLY A 154 1.52 8.38 22.42
CA GLY A 154 2.84 8.89 22.11
C GLY A 154 3.10 9.05 20.63
N ARG A 155 4.36 9.35 20.36
CA ARG A 155 4.85 9.71 19.05
C ARG A 155 5.28 8.49 18.25
N TYR A 156 4.75 8.38 17.04
CA TYR A 156 5.07 7.35 16.07
C TYR A 156 5.59 7.96 14.77
N ILE A 157 6.42 7.21 14.04
CA ILE A 157 6.94 7.62 12.74
C ILE A 157 6.50 6.60 11.69
N LEU A 158 5.79 7.09 10.68
CA LEU A 158 5.42 6.31 9.50
C LEU A 158 6.59 6.32 8.51
N LYS A 159 7.08 5.15 8.13
CA LYS A 159 8.18 4.97 7.16
C LYS A 159 7.76 4.08 6.00
N ILE A 160 8.30 4.38 4.82
CA ILE A 160 8.05 3.62 3.59
C ILE A 160 9.36 3.16 3.00
N GLY A 161 9.38 1.94 2.47
CA GLY A 161 10.48 1.50 1.63
C GLY A 161 10.13 0.26 0.83
N LEU A 162 11.12 -0.24 0.12
CA LEU A 162 10.99 -1.35 -0.81
C LEU A 162 11.98 -2.46 -0.45
N TYR A 163 11.58 -3.71 -0.61
CA TYR A 163 12.48 -4.84 -0.44
C TYR A 163 12.15 -5.99 -1.40
N PRO A 164 13.15 -6.82 -1.75
CA PRO A 164 12.92 -8.03 -2.53
C PRO A 164 12.03 -9.04 -1.80
N ILE A 165 11.01 -9.55 -2.48
CA ILE A 165 10.09 -10.57 -1.91
C ILE A 165 10.79 -11.90 -1.66
N ALA A 166 11.78 -12.24 -2.49
CA ALA A 166 12.63 -13.41 -2.28
C ALA A 166 13.52 -13.32 -1.01
N GLY A 167 13.46 -12.20 -0.29
CA GLY A 167 14.36 -11.86 0.80
C GLY A 167 15.61 -11.15 0.30
N GLY A 168 16.25 -10.40 1.20
CA GLY A 168 17.43 -9.60 0.89
C GLY A 168 17.40 -8.23 1.56
N PRO A 169 18.43 -7.40 1.33
CA PRO A 169 18.44 -6.04 1.83
C PRO A 169 17.34 -5.21 1.17
N ARG A 170 16.89 -4.17 1.87
CA ARG A 170 16.00 -3.14 1.30
C ARG A 170 16.66 -2.49 0.08
N LEU A 171 15.84 -2.05 -0.88
CA LEU A 171 16.32 -1.29 -2.03
C LEU A 171 16.83 0.07 -1.55
N SER A 172 17.99 0.48 -2.04
CA SER A 172 18.61 1.75 -1.66
C SER A 172 17.67 2.93 -1.91
N ALA A 173 17.44 3.77 -0.90
CA ALA A 173 16.55 4.92 -1.01
C ALA A 173 17.33 6.24 -0.85
N PHE A 174 17.20 7.14 -1.82
CA PHE A 174 17.88 8.44 -1.84
C PHE A 174 16.88 9.59 -1.92
N SER A 175 17.16 10.67 -1.21
CA SER A 175 16.42 11.93 -1.32
C SER A 175 16.72 12.62 -2.67
N PRO A 176 15.93 13.65 -3.07
CA PRO A 176 16.22 14.41 -4.29
C PRO A 176 17.58 15.11 -4.30
N THR A 177 18.18 15.34 -3.13
CA THR A 177 19.52 15.93 -2.99
C THR A 177 20.64 14.90 -3.03
N GLY A 178 20.32 13.61 -3.17
CA GLY A 178 21.28 12.50 -3.24
C GLY A 178 21.71 11.94 -1.88
N GLU A 179 21.07 12.34 -0.78
CA GLU A 179 21.34 11.77 0.54
C GLU A 179 20.62 10.43 0.68
N ARG A 180 21.33 9.39 1.15
CA ARG A 180 20.71 8.09 1.40
C ARG A 180 19.93 8.11 2.70
N PHE A 181 18.67 7.66 2.68
CA PHE A 181 17.88 7.51 3.89
C PHE A 181 18.43 6.40 4.79
N VAL A 182 18.40 6.63 6.10
CA VAL A 182 18.78 5.61 7.10
C VAL A 182 17.89 4.37 6.94
N ASP A 183 18.51 3.20 6.97
CA ASP A 183 17.88 1.88 6.77
C ASP A 183 17.06 1.74 5.47
N ASP A 184 17.32 2.61 4.48
CA ASP A 184 16.55 2.71 3.24
C ASP A 184 15.02 2.85 3.49
N ALA A 185 14.69 3.51 4.60
CA ALA A 185 13.33 3.72 5.06
C ALA A 185 13.03 5.23 5.07
N VAL A 186 12.14 5.65 4.20
CA VAL A 186 11.78 7.06 3.99
C VAL A 186 10.77 7.48 5.04
N PRO A 187 11.10 8.37 5.99
CA PRO A 187 10.14 8.89 6.95
C PRO A 187 9.15 9.81 6.23
N ILE A 188 7.85 9.53 6.39
CA ILE A 188 6.78 10.28 5.71
C ILE A 188 6.17 11.32 6.64
N THR A 189 5.78 10.90 7.84
CA THR A 189 5.19 11.78 8.83
C THR A 189 5.40 11.25 10.22
N THR A 190 5.27 12.15 11.20
CA THR A 190 5.06 11.80 12.59
C THR A 190 3.56 11.75 12.87
N LEU A 191 3.13 10.80 13.68
CA LEU A 191 1.77 10.68 14.20
C LEU A 191 1.80 10.71 15.72
N GLU A 192 0.79 11.33 16.33
CA GLU A 192 0.54 11.22 17.76
C GLU A 192 -0.67 10.29 17.93
N LEU A 193 -0.50 9.20 18.68
CA LEU A 193 -1.59 8.31 19.04
C LEU A 193 -2.04 8.57 20.50
N PRO A 194 -3.32 8.35 20.85
CA PRO A 194 -4.41 8.05 19.92
C PRO A 194 -4.70 9.24 19.01
N LEU A 195 -5.15 8.97 17.78
CA LEU A 195 -5.53 10.02 16.83
C LEU A 195 -6.68 10.87 17.38
N ASP A 196 -6.74 12.15 17.01
CA ASP A 196 -7.87 13.01 17.40
C ASP A 196 -9.17 12.39 16.84
N PRO A 197 -10.21 12.16 17.67
CA PRO A 197 -11.50 11.62 17.21
C PRO A 197 -12.13 12.40 16.04
N ARG A 198 -11.78 13.69 15.87
CA ARG A 198 -12.20 14.48 14.71
C ARG A 198 -11.57 14.04 13.41
N GLU A 199 -10.33 13.53 13.46
CA GLU A 199 -9.62 13.05 12.28
C GLU A 199 -10.17 11.71 11.79
N ARG A 200 -10.81 10.92 12.68
CA ARG A 200 -11.43 9.61 12.33
C ARG A 200 -12.80 9.71 11.65
N ASN A 201 -13.52 10.82 11.86
CA ASN A 201 -14.93 10.94 11.46
C ASN A 201 -15.15 11.75 10.16
N GLU A 202 -14.09 12.09 9.42
CA GLU A 202 -14.23 12.72 8.11
C GLU A 202 -14.59 11.67 7.02
N HIS A 203 -15.82 11.17 7.08
CA HIS A 203 -16.44 10.33 6.05
C HIS A 203 -17.78 10.90 5.61
#